data_AF-A0A1S1MHP7-F1
#
_entry.id   AF-A0A1S1MHP7-F1
#
_cell.length_a   1.000
_cell.length_b   1.000
_cell.length_c   1.000
_cell.angle_alpha   90.00
_cell.angle_beta   90.00
_cell.angle_gamma   90.00
#
_symmetry.space_group_name_H-M   'P 1'
#
loop_
_entity.id
_entity.type
_entity.pdbx_description
1 polymer ?
#
loop_
_entity_poly.entity_id
_entity_poly.type
_entity_poly.pdbx_seq_one_letter_code
_entity_poly.pdbx_strand_id
1 'polypeptide(L)'
;MIETREVDVELRWRAAPLALALASCAAAALALAVIAVRWQLIAFAAPLLGVLASTPWQPPAPKFRVRARPAAQRCFETEQTQLTLESTTEPAGAAGQLTALADAEMRLEALEDSGVGR
;
A
#
# COMPACT_ATOMS: atom_id res chain seq x y z
N MET A 1 21.24 -25.69 3.52
CA MET A 1 19.78 -25.71 3.79
C MET A 1 19.23 -24.46 3.14
N ILE A 2 18.32 -24.59 2.18
CA ILE A 2 17.73 -23.45 1.46
C ILE A 2 16.58 -22.95 2.33
N GLU A 3 16.72 -21.76 2.90
CA GLU A 3 15.71 -21.21 3.81
C GLU A 3 14.77 -20.29 3.02
N THR A 4 13.51 -20.70 2.92
CA THR A 4 12.46 -19.81 2.41
C THR A 4 12.20 -18.76 3.47
N ARG A 5 12.29 -17.49 3.10
CA ARG A 5 12.04 -16.38 4.02
C ARG A 5 10.65 -15.81 3.76
N GLU A 6 9.87 -15.66 4.81
CA GLU A 6 8.52 -15.09 4.76
C GLU A 6 8.46 -13.90 5.72
N VAL A 7 7.93 -12.79 5.23
CA VAL A 7 7.81 -11.55 6.01
C VAL A 7 6.42 -10.97 5.78
N ASP A 8 5.71 -10.72 6.88
CA ASP A 8 4.49 -9.92 6.85
C ASP A 8 4.87 -8.44 6.72
N VAL A 9 4.23 -7.75 5.77
CA VAL A 9 4.51 -6.33 5.51
C VAL A 9 3.67 -5.47 6.44
N GLU A 10 4.35 -4.66 7.26
CA GLU A 10 3.68 -3.63 8.04
C GLU A 10 3.24 -2.47 7.14
N LEU A 11 1.92 -2.32 6.97
CA LEU A 11 1.34 -1.18 6.29
C LEU A 11 1.53 0.09 7.15
N ARG A 12 2.31 1.04 6.63
CA ARG A 12 2.40 2.37 7.23
C ARG A 12 1.20 3.19 6.80
N TRP A 13 0.30 3.47 7.74
CA TRP A 13 -0.88 4.28 7.47
C TRP A 13 -0.48 5.69 7.02
N ARG A 14 -1.11 6.15 5.93
CA ARG A 14 -1.07 7.55 5.49
C ARG A 14 -2.49 7.97 5.14
N ALA A 15 -2.89 9.15 5.61
CA ALA A 15 -4.16 9.72 5.21
C ALA A 15 -4.18 9.91 3.68
N ALA A 16 -5.26 9.46 3.04
CA ALA A 16 -5.42 9.66 1.60
C ALA A 16 -5.41 11.17 1.29
N PRO A 17 -4.78 11.61 0.18
CA PRO A 17 -4.76 13.03 -0.21
C PRO A 17 -6.17 13.64 -0.30
N LEU A 18 -7.14 12.85 -0.75
CA LEU A 18 -8.55 13.22 -0.80
C LEU A 18 -9.10 13.51 0.61
N ALA A 19 -8.85 12.64 1.58
CA ALA A 19 -9.34 12.81 2.95
C ALA A 19 -8.77 14.10 3.58
N LEU A 20 -7.48 14.38 3.35
CA LEU A 20 -6.86 15.63 3.78
C LEU A 20 -7.51 16.86 3.12
N ALA A 21 -7.79 16.80 1.82
CA ALA A 21 -8.45 17.88 1.08
C ALA A 21 -9.89 18.12 1.57
N LEU A 22 -10.66 17.05 1.81
CA LEU A 22 -12.02 17.15 2.34
C LEU A 22 -12.00 17.75 3.76
N ALA A 23 -11.06 17.31 4.61
CA ALA A 23 -10.91 17.82 5.97
C ALA A 23 -10.54 19.30 5.99
N SER A 24 -9.60 19.74 5.14
CA SER A 24 -9.21 21.15 5.06
C SER A 24 -10.35 22.03 4.53
N CYS A 25 -11.07 21.59 3.50
CA CYS A 25 -12.25 22.30 2.98
C CYS A 25 -13.37 22.40 4.02
N ALA A 26 -13.67 21.31 4.73
CA ALA A 26 -14.67 21.31 5.79
C ALA A 26 -14.28 22.25 6.94
N ALA A 27 -13.01 22.20 7.38
CA ALA A 27 -12.50 23.10 8.41
C ALA A 27 -12.58 24.57 8.00
N ALA A 28 -12.20 24.91 6.76
CA ALA A 28 -12.29 26.26 6.24
C ALA A 28 -13.75 26.76 6.16
N ALA A 29 -14.67 25.93 5.66
CA ALA A 29 -16.09 26.27 5.58
C ALA A 29 -16.70 26.54 6.96
N LEU A 30 -16.37 25.70 7.96
CA LEU A 30 -16.82 25.89 9.34
C LEU A 30 -16.22 27.15 9.97
N ALA A 31 -14.93 27.42 9.77
CA ALA A 31 -14.30 28.65 10.25
C ALA A 31 -14.99 29.90 9.67
N LEU A 32 -15.25 29.89 8.35
CA LEU A 32 -15.99 30.98 7.70
C LEU A 32 -17.44 31.08 8.19
N ALA A 33 -18.11 29.97 8.50
CA ALA A 33 -19.45 29.97 9.07
C ALA A 33 -19.50 30.73 10.41
N VAL A 34 -18.52 30.49 11.27
CA VAL A 34 -18.39 31.15 12.58
C VAL A 34 -18.08 32.64 12.40
N ILE A 35 -17.11 32.99 11.56
CA ILE A 35 -16.68 34.38 11.35
C ILE A 35 -17.80 35.21 10.69
N ALA A 36 -18.48 34.65 9.68
CA ALA A 36 -19.53 35.35 8.94
C ALA A 36 -20.91 35.24 9.58
N VAL A 37 -21.07 34.43 10.64
CA VAL A 37 -22.36 34.09 11.28
C VAL A 37 -23.38 33.59 10.25
N ARG A 38 -22.93 32.74 9.31
CA ARG A 38 -23.73 32.19 8.21
C ARG A 38 -23.90 30.69 8.34
N TRP A 39 -25.11 30.27 8.72
CA TRP A 39 -25.43 28.85 8.89
C TRP A 39 -25.39 28.04 7.59
N GLN A 40 -25.56 28.69 6.42
CA GLN A 40 -25.54 27.99 5.12
C GLN A 40 -24.20 27.29 4.86
N LEU A 41 -23.10 27.83 5.40
CA LEU A 41 -21.77 27.21 5.28
C LEU A 41 -21.65 25.91 6.07
N ILE A 42 -22.46 25.74 7.13
CA ILE A 42 -22.55 24.48 7.88
C ILE A 42 -23.25 23.42 7.02
N ALA A 43 -24.34 23.79 6.32
CA ALA A 43 -25.01 22.90 5.39
C ALA A 43 -24.09 22.43 4.24
N PHE A 44 -23.18 23.30 3.78
CA PHE A 44 -22.16 22.94 2.81
C PHE A 44 -21.08 21.99 3.36
N ALA A 45 -20.66 22.17 4.62
CA ALA A 45 -19.65 21.32 5.25
C ALA A 45 -20.20 19.92 5.60
N ALA A 46 -21.51 19.79 5.83
CA ALA A 46 -22.16 18.53 6.22
C ALA A 46 -21.83 17.32 5.34
N PRO A 47 -21.92 17.36 3.98
CA PRO A 47 -21.54 16.22 3.15
C PRO A 47 -20.05 15.87 3.24
N LEU A 48 -19.15 16.86 3.36
CA LEU A 48 -17.71 16.61 3.52
C LEU A 48 -17.42 15.86 4.83
N LEU A 49 -18.08 16.30 5.91
CA LEU A 49 -18.02 15.64 7.21
C LEU A 49 -18.64 14.24 7.17
N GLY A 50 -19.75 14.06 6.44
CA GLY A 50 -20.39 12.76 6.24
C GLY A 50 -19.46 11.75 5.55
N VAL A 51 -18.74 12.17 4.52
CA VAL A 51 -17.73 11.33 3.86
C VAL A 51 -16.64 10.94 4.85
N LEU A 52 -16.06 11.91 5.58
CA LEU A 52 -15.02 11.64 6.57
C LEU A 52 -15.50 10.71 7.70
N ALA A 53 -16.73 10.89 8.16
CA ALA A 53 -17.35 10.07 9.20
C ALA A 53 -17.64 8.63 8.75
N SER A 54 -17.66 8.36 7.44
CA SER A 54 -17.84 7.00 6.90
C SER A 54 -16.55 6.19 6.83
N THR A 55 -15.38 6.81 7.02
CA THR A 55 -14.06 6.14 7.05
C THR A 55 -14.00 4.89 7.97
N PRO A 56 -14.48 4.91 9.23
CA PRO A 56 -14.45 3.72 10.10
C PRO A 56 -15.33 2.55 9.61
N TRP A 57 -16.26 2.78 8.68
CA TRP A 57 -17.06 1.72 8.04
C TRP A 57 -16.41 1.16 6.78
N GLN A 58 -15.26 1.68 6.35
CA GLN A 58 -14.54 1.11 5.22
C GLN A 58 -13.92 -0.25 5.59
N PRO A 59 -13.71 -1.14 4.61
CA PRO A 59 -13.06 -2.41 4.84
C PRO A 59 -11.67 -2.23 5.47
N PRO A 60 -11.24 -3.19 6.31
CA PRO A 60 -9.91 -3.16 6.89
C PRO A 60 -8.83 -3.17 5.81
N ALA A 61 -7.68 -2.55 6.11
CA ALA A 61 -6.56 -2.49 5.17
C ALA A 61 -6.06 -3.91 4.82
N PRO A 62 -5.69 -4.16 3.55
CA PRO A 62 -5.23 -5.47 3.12
C PRO A 62 -3.88 -5.82 3.73
N LYS A 63 -3.69 -7.07 4.17
CA LYS A 63 -2.40 -7.57 4.63
C LYS A 63 -1.60 -8.08 3.45
N PHE A 64 -0.37 -7.61 3.33
CA PHE A 64 0.58 -8.10 2.33
C PHE A 64 1.62 -8.99 2.99
N ARG A 65 1.99 -10.04 2.30
CA ARG A 65 2.99 -11.00 2.73
C ARG A 65 3.90 -11.33 1.56
N VAL A 66 5.20 -11.20 1.79
CA VAL A 66 6.21 -11.44 0.77
C VAL A 66 6.99 -12.69 1.15
N ARG A 67 7.09 -13.62 0.20
CA ARG A 67 7.86 -14.85 0.31
C ARG A 67 9.00 -14.82 -0.68
N ALA A 68 10.21 -15.10 -0.19
CA ALA A 68 11.42 -15.21 -0.99
C ALA A 68 11.90 -16.67 -0.96
N ARG A 69 11.93 -17.30 -2.13
CA ARG A 69 12.42 -18.67 -2.33
C ARG A 69 13.70 -18.63 -3.16
N PRO A 70 14.88 -18.76 -2.55
CA PRO A 70 16.12 -18.87 -3.29
C PRO A 70 16.23 -20.26 -3.95
N ALA A 71 16.82 -20.32 -5.14
CA ALA A 71 17.26 -21.59 -5.70
C ALA A 71 18.40 -22.20 -4.86
N ALA A 72 18.70 -23.50 -5.03
CA ALA A 72 19.76 -24.17 -4.29
C ALA A 72 21.12 -23.45 -4.46
N GLN A 73 21.63 -22.88 -3.37
CA GLN A 73 22.74 -21.92 -3.44
C GLN A 73 24.07 -22.56 -3.01
N ARG A 74 24.87 -22.96 -4.00
CA ARG A 74 26.35 -22.98 -3.93
C ARG A 74 26.81 -22.09 -5.08
N CYS A 75 26.87 -20.79 -4.85
CA CYS A 75 27.29 -19.84 -5.89
C CYS A 75 28.79 -19.60 -5.77
N PHE A 76 29.50 -19.66 -6.89
CA PHE A 76 30.84 -19.08 -7.05
C PHE A 76 30.76 -17.60 -7.45
N GLU A 77 31.87 -16.86 -7.37
CA GLU A 77 31.94 -15.38 -7.49
C GLU A 77 31.26 -14.79 -8.75
N THR A 78 31.14 -15.58 -9.84
CA THR A 78 30.58 -15.12 -11.11
C THR A 78 29.30 -15.86 -11.54
N GLU A 79 28.73 -16.70 -10.67
CA GLU A 79 27.52 -17.45 -11.01
C GLU A 79 26.24 -16.64 -10.78
N GLN A 80 25.29 -16.81 -11.70
CA GLN A 80 23.95 -16.27 -11.57
C GLN A 80 23.10 -17.20 -10.72
N THR A 81 22.26 -16.62 -9.85
CA THR A 81 21.27 -17.37 -9.08
C THR A 81 19.87 -16.84 -9.34
N GLN A 82 18.89 -17.72 -9.24
CA GLN A 82 17.48 -17.35 -9.33
C GLN A 82 16.88 -17.19 -7.95
N LEU A 83 16.05 -16.16 -7.81
CA LEU A 83 15.26 -15.89 -6.61
C LEU A 83 13.82 -15.70 -7.06
N THR A 84 12.92 -16.53 -6.54
CA THR A 84 11.49 -16.36 -6.76
C THR A 84 10.92 -15.51 -5.63
N LEU A 85 10.32 -14.38 -5.99
CA LEU A 85 9.60 -13.51 -5.06
C LEU A 85 8.10 -13.63 -5.32
N GLU A 86 7.36 -14.06 -4.30
CA GLU A 86 5.91 -14.17 -4.33
C GLU A 86 5.31 -13.15 -3.36
N SER A 87 4.30 -12.40 -3.80
CA SER A 87 3.51 -11.51 -2.94
C SER A 87 2.07 -12.00 -2.87
N THR A 88 1.59 -12.28 -1.67
CA THR A 88 0.20 -12.65 -1.42
C THR A 88 -0.50 -11.54 -0.64
N THR A 89 -1.78 -11.33 -0.93
CA THR A 89 -2.58 -10.27 -0.32
C THR A 89 -3.90 -10.81 0.23
N GLU A 90 -4.27 -10.38 1.44
CA GLU A 90 -5.53 -10.73 2.08
C GLU A 90 -6.28 -9.46 2.52
N PRO A 91 -7.52 -9.21 2.05
CA PRO A 91 -8.30 -10.03 1.12
C PRO A 91 -7.75 -9.96 -0.32
N ALA A 92 -8.12 -10.95 -1.13
CA ALA A 92 -7.75 -11.00 -2.55
C ALA A 92 -8.25 -9.77 -3.32
N GLY A 93 -7.49 -9.34 -4.34
CA GLY A 93 -7.88 -8.24 -5.23
C GLY A 93 -7.31 -6.86 -4.87
N ALA A 94 -6.58 -6.74 -3.76
CA ALA A 94 -5.83 -5.52 -3.48
C ALA A 94 -4.57 -5.42 -4.36
N ALA A 95 -4.46 -4.33 -5.10
CA ALA A 95 -3.30 -4.05 -5.94
C ALA A 95 -2.09 -3.69 -5.07
N GLY A 96 -0.92 -4.23 -5.42
CA GLY A 96 0.35 -3.93 -4.79
C GLY A 96 1.47 -3.89 -5.82
N GLN A 97 2.53 -3.16 -5.52
CA GLN A 97 3.74 -3.13 -6.33
C GLN A 97 4.90 -3.70 -5.50
N LEU A 98 5.49 -4.79 -5.98
CA LEU A 98 6.69 -5.36 -5.39
C LEU A 98 7.91 -4.79 -6.10
N THR A 99 8.83 -4.22 -5.34
CA THR A 99 10.12 -3.71 -5.86
C THR A 99 11.25 -4.46 -5.17
N ALA A 100 12.10 -5.10 -5.97
CA ALA A 100 13.34 -5.72 -5.49
C ALA A 100 14.50 -4.76 -5.73
N LEU A 101 15.35 -4.58 -4.73
CA LEU A 101 16.59 -3.82 -4.81
C LEU A 101 17.75 -4.76 -4.57
N ALA A 102 18.78 -4.66 -5.42
CA ALA A 102 20.03 -5.36 -5.26
C ALA A 102 21.04 -4.43 -4.57
N ASP A 103 21.96 -5.03 -3.82
CA ASP A 103 23.17 -4.33 -3.39
C ASP A 103 23.99 -3.86 -4.60
N ALA A 104 24.87 -2.87 -4.39
CA ALA A 104 25.55 -2.14 -5.46
C ALA A 104 26.36 -3.01 -6.44
N GLU A 105 26.78 -4.20 -6.03
CA GLU A 105 27.57 -5.14 -6.84
C GLU A 105 26.71 -6.21 -7.53
N MET A 106 25.42 -6.29 -7.22
CA MET A 106 24.49 -7.26 -7.80
C MET A 106 23.62 -6.61 -8.88
N ARG A 107 23.38 -7.37 -9.96
CA ARG A 107 22.43 -7.01 -11.01
C ARG A 107 21.19 -7.90 -10.90
N LEU A 108 20.03 -7.27 -10.82
CA LEU A 108 18.74 -7.95 -10.88
C LEU A 108 18.19 -7.89 -12.30
N GLU A 109 17.74 -9.03 -12.79
CA GLU A 109 16.93 -9.12 -13.99
C GLU A 109 15.58 -9.71 -13.58
N ALA A 110 14.51 -8.96 -13.82
CA ALA A 110 13.17 -9.43 -13.56
C ALA A 110 12.79 -10.42 -14.69
N LEU A 111 12.62 -11.69 -14.33
CA LEU A 111 11.95 -12.63 -15.21
C LEU A 111 10.45 -12.53 -14.95
N GLU A 112 9.69 -12.21 -15.99
CA GLU A 112 8.24 -12.34 -15.94
C GLU A 112 7.91 -13.83 -15.89
N ASP A 113 7.32 -14.27 -14.78
CA ASP A 113 6.68 -15.58 -14.75
C ASP A 113 5.33 -15.44 -15.46
N SER A 114 5.31 -15.75 -16.76
CA SER A 114 4.08 -15.90 -17.52
C SER A 114 3.35 -17.11 -16.94
N GLY A 115 2.48 -16.86 -15.96
CA GLY A 115 1.71 -17.86 -15.22
C GLY A 115 0.79 -18.71 -16.08
N VAL A 116 1.36 -19.55 -16.94
CA VAL A 116 0.69 -20.66 -17.60
C VAL A 116 0.85 -21.87 -16.69
N GLY A 117 -0.14 -22.06 -15.83
CA GLY A 117 -0.46 -23.36 -15.25
C GLY A 117 -0.15 -23.55 -13.78
N ARG A 118 -1.17 -23.41 -12.94
CA ARG A 118 -1.82 -24.58 -12.30
C ARG A 118 -3.20 -24.23 -11.76
#